data_AF-A0A2V7WXT3-F1
#
_entry.id   AF-A0A2V7WXT3-F1
#
_cell.length_a   1.000
_cell.length_b   1.000
_cell.length_c   1.000
_cell.angle_alpha   90.00
_cell.angle_beta   90.00
_cell.angle_gamma   90.00
#
_symmetry.space_group_name_H-M   'P 1'
#
loop_
_entity.id
_entity.type
_entity.pdbx_description
1 polymer ?
#
loop_
_entity_poly.entity_id
_entity_poly.type
_entity_poly.pdbx_seq_one_letter_code
_entity_poly.pdbx_strand_id
1 'polypeptide(L)' 'SIMKSSFEDVVRYAETHKVNNRIAAYMLAIDRVAYTIRQRGIYA' A
#
# COMPACT_ATOMS: atom_id res chain seq x y z
N SER A 1 -7.09 -6.44 15.43
CA SER A 1 -6.23 -5.30 15.82
C SER A 1 -5.69 -4.66 14.56
N ILE A 2 -5.84 -3.34 14.40
CA ILE A 2 -5.46 -2.58 13.19
C ILE A 2 -3.98 -2.75 12.85
N MET A 3 -3.12 -2.84 13.88
CA MET A 3 -1.68 -2.96 13.69
C MET A 3 -1.29 -4.32 13.11
N LYS A 4 -2.00 -5.41 13.49
CA LYS A 4 -1.75 -6.75 12.96
C LYS A 4 -2.11 -6.83 11.47
N SER A 5 -3.31 -6.39 11.10
CA SER A 5 -3.75 -6.40 9.70
C SER A 5 -2.88 -5.52 8.82
N SER A 6 -2.49 -4.34 9.31
CA SER A 6 -1.60 -3.43 8.56
C SER A 6 -0.22 -4.03 8.33
N PHE A 7 0.31 -4.78 9.30
CA PHE A 7 1.58 -5.47 9.17
C PHE A 7 1.50 -6.63 8.18
N GLU A 8 0.42 -7.42 8.24
CA GLU A 8 0.18 -8.52 7.28
C GLU A 8 0.10 -8.02 5.84
N ASP A 9 -0.56 -6.88 5.60
CA ASP A 9 -0.63 -6.27 4.27
C ASP A 9 0.77 -5.91 3.73
N VAL A 10 1.64 -5.33 4.57
CA VAL A 10 3.02 -4.98 4.19
C VAL A 10 3.83 -6.23 3.85
N VAL A 11 3.73 -7.28 4.68
CA VAL A 11 4.45 -8.55 4.44
C VAL A 11 4.01 -9.19 3.12
N ARG A 12 2.69 -9.28 2.88
CA ARG A 12 2.15 -9.82 1.62
C ARG A 12 2.62 -9.01 0.41
N TYR A 13 2.64 -7.69 0.51
CA TYR A 13 3.10 -6.81 -0.56
C TYR A 13 4.60 -7.00 -0.83
N ALA A 14 5.40 -7.18 0.23
CA ALA A 14 6.83 -7.44 0.15
C ALA A 14 7.13 -8.76 -0.56
N GLU A 15 6.42 -9.83 -0.20
CA GLU A 15 6.54 -11.15 -0.85
C GLU A 15 6.15 -11.10 -2.32
N THR A 16 5.02 -10.46 -2.63
CA THR A 16 4.49 -10.35 -4.00
C THR A 16 5.45 -9.61 -4.92
N HIS A 17 6.08 -8.54 -4.43
CA HIS A 17 6.97 -7.69 -5.23
C HIS A 17 8.46 -8.02 -5.04
N LYS A 18 8.79 -9.00 -4.21
CA LYS A 18 10.17 -9.44 -3.89
C LYS A 18 11.05 -8.29 -3.39
N VAL A 19 10.51 -7.47 -2.50
CA VAL A 19 11.21 -6.34 -1.88
C VAL A 19 11.22 -6.47 -0.36
N ASN A 20 12.03 -5.67 0.32
CA ASN A 20 11.99 -5.61 1.77
C ASN A 20 10.71 -4.88 2.28
N ASN A 21 10.36 -5.14 3.54
CA ASN A 21 9.15 -4.59 4.18
C ASN A 21 9.12 -3.05 4.19
N ARG A 22 10.27 -2.37 4.20
CA ARG A 22 10.31 -0.91 4.16
C ARG A 22 9.86 -0.38 2.80
N ILE A 23 10.35 -0.97 1.71
CA ILE A 23 9.93 -0.61 0.35
C ILE A 23 8.45 -0.98 0.13
N ALA A 24 8.04 -2.16 0.57
CA ALA A 24 6.65 -2.60 0.50
C ALA A 24 5.67 -1.65 1.22
N ALA A 25 6.06 -1.12 2.39
CA ALA A 25 5.24 -0.15 3.11
C ALA A 25 5.04 1.15 2.31
N TYR A 26 6.08 1.65 1.64
CA TYR A 26 5.94 2.81 0.76
C TYR A 26 5.06 2.50 -0.46
N MET A 27 5.23 1.34 -1.08
CA MET A 27 4.41 0.92 -2.22
C MET A 27 2.93 0.83 -1.84
N LEU A 28 2.62 0.16 -0.73
CA LEU A 28 1.25 0.03 -0.23
C LEU A 28 0.61 1.39 0.09
N ALA A 29 1.37 2.33 0.66
CA ALA A 29 0.89 3.68 0.93
C ALA A 29 0.57 4.44 -0.37
N ILE A 30 1.46 4.37 -1.36
CA ILE A 30 1.27 5.01 -2.67
C ILE A 30 0.04 4.41 -3.38
N ASP A 31 -0.10 3.09 -3.39
CA ASP A 31 -1.21 2.42 -4.07
C ASP A 31 -2.57 2.82 -3.49
N ARG A 32 -2.68 2.95 -2.16
CA ARG A 32 -3.88 3.45 -1.49
C ARG A 32 -4.22 4.89 -1.90
N VAL A 33 -3.22 5.77 -1.98
CA VAL A 33 -3.42 7.16 -2.46
C VAL A 33 -3.84 7.15 -3.94
N ALA A 34 -3.13 6.41 -4.77
CA ALA A 34 -3.42 6.29 -6.21
C ALA A 34 -4.82 5.73 -6.46
N TYR A 35 -5.28 4.77 -5.67
CA TYR A 35 -6.65 4.25 -5.72
C TYR A 35 -7.67 5.35 -5.44
N THR A 36 -7.48 6.12 -4.36
CA THR A 36 -8.41 7.22 -4.02
C THR A 36 -8.42 8.35 -5.04
N ILE A 37 -7.26 8.71 -5.61
CA ILE A 37 -7.16 9.68 -6.71
C ILE A 37 -7.94 9.18 -7.92
N ARG A 38 -7.79 7.91 -8.29
CA ARG A 38 -8.53 7.31 -9.42
C ARG A 38 -10.03 7.31 -9.20
N GLN A 39 -10.51 7.05 -7.97
CA GLN A 39 -11.94 7.07 -7.65
C GLN A 39 -12.54 8.48 -7.66
N ARG A 40 -11.80 9.49 -7.19
CA ARG A 40 -12.29 10.87 -7.10
C ARG A 40 -12.16 11.62 -8.41
N GLY A 41 -11.20 11.25 -9.26
CA GLY A 41 -10.80 12.06 -10.41
C GLY A 41 -9.96 13.26 -9.99
N ILE A 42 -9.29 13.88 -10.97
CA ILE A 42 -8.64 15.18 -10.81
C ILE A 42 -9.65 16.21 -11.29
N TYR A 43 -10.20 17.00 -10.36
CA TYR A 43 -10.98 18.19 -10.71
C TYR A 43 -9.99 19.33 -10.94
N ALA A 44 -10.06 19.96 -12.12
CA ALA A 44 -9.29 21.14 -12.50
C ALA A 44 -10.15 22.40 -12.38
#